data_AF-A0A9P5Z9K3-F1
#
_entry.id   AF-A0A9P5Z9K3-F1
#
_cell.length_a   1.000
_cell.length_b   1.000
_cell.length_c   1.000
_cell.angle_alpha   90.00
_cell.angle_beta   90.00
_cell.angle_gamma   90.00
#
_symmetry.space_group_name_H-M   'P 1'
#
loop_
_entity.id
_entity.type
_entity.pdbx_description
1 polymer ?
#
loop_
_entity_poly.entity_id
_entity_poly.type
_entity_poly.pdbx_seq_one_letter_code
_entity_poly.pdbx_strand_id
1 'polypeptide(L)'
;MAFVNTPQHDEINLVRLVRRISKSVAKPDDWTPTDVEPEEQIWLRARKALQNVKFARRLIKNVEVDDFEPSPPRINYLNNIKIQLDRAETFLKEVETSSKPVSHRPAPILPTLPVPEPEPSALNSNSSVDEHGTLSLSPPPYSESTEKGPSPRIATQGLLILPDDADEISPTLITSTLPSLLPSSSTETATSTGFSRGFGATSATHLSGTQTSTAIHEQLTAQLETMAQQLKRNAIHFSNSMEKDKAVVEDAQLKLEGNYDVMQKERVRLRDHRGKSRGTTCMVVGIVLLVLLVFMLMVSVIRFS
;
A
#
# COMPACT_ATOMS: atom_id res chain seq x y z
N MET A 1 7.09 2.94 -22.06
CA MET A 1 6.01 2.73 -23.05
C MET A 1 4.74 2.33 -22.32
N ALA A 2 3.68 3.14 -22.37
CA ALA A 2 2.38 2.73 -21.87
C ALA A 2 1.70 1.84 -22.91
N PHE A 3 1.21 0.65 -22.51
CA PHE A 3 0.42 -0.19 -23.40
C PHE A 3 -0.88 0.53 -23.73
N VAL A 4 -1.07 0.91 -25.00
CA VAL A 4 -2.34 1.43 -25.50
C VAL A 4 -3.37 0.32 -25.35
N ASN A 5 -4.19 0.43 -24.30
CA ASN A 5 -5.13 -0.60 -23.91
C ASN A 5 -6.32 -0.57 -24.90
N THR A 6 -6.22 -1.36 -25.97
CA THR A 6 -7.25 -1.37 -27.01
C THR A 6 -8.56 -1.93 -26.45
N PRO A 7 -9.73 -1.47 -26.95
CA PRO A 7 -11.04 -1.97 -26.49
C PRO A 7 -11.19 -3.49 -26.63
N GLN A 8 -10.54 -4.07 -27.63
CA GLN A 8 -10.45 -5.53 -27.82
C GLN A 8 -9.69 -6.23 -26.68
N HIS A 9 -8.64 -5.61 -26.13
CA HIS A 9 -7.89 -6.16 -25.01
C HIS A 9 -8.72 -6.14 -23.71
N ASP A 10 -9.45 -5.05 -23.45
CA ASP A 10 -10.39 -4.97 -22.33
C ASP A 10 -11.53 -6.00 -22.45
N GLU A 11 -12.08 -6.20 -23.65
CA GLU A 11 -13.08 -7.24 -23.92
C GLU A 11 -12.52 -8.65 -23.67
N ILE A 12 -11.36 -8.99 -24.25
CA ILE A 12 -10.70 -10.30 -24.04
C ILE A 12 -10.40 -10.54 -22.54
N ASN A 13 -9.93 -9.51 -21.83
CA ASN A 13 -9.64 -9.60 -20.41
C ASN A 13 -10.92 -9.73 -19.56
N LEU A 14 -12.00 -9.06 -19.93
CA LEU A 14 -13.31 -9.23 -19.32
C LEU A 14 -13.78 -10.69 -19.46
N VAL A 15 -13.74 -11.28 -20.66
CA VAL A 15 -14.13 -12.69 -20.86
C VAL A 15 -13.28 -13.64 -20.01
N ARG A 16 -11.95 -13.48 -20.02
CA ARG A 16 -11.02 -14.30 -19.23
C ARG A 16 -11.27 -14.17 -17.73
N LEU A 17 -11.52 -12.96 -17.24
CA LEU A 17 -11.72 -12.66 -15.84
C LEU A 17 -13.07 -13.18 -15.34
N VAL A 18 -14.15 -12.90 -16.08
CA VAL A 18 -15.50 -13.41 -15.77
C VAL A 18 -15.50 -14.93 -15.75
N ARG A 19 -14.87 -15.59 -16.73
CA ARG A 19 -14.70 -17.05 -16.76
C ARG A 19 -13.90 -17.59 -15.57
N ARG A 20 -12.91 -16.85 -15.08
CA ARG A 20 -12.13 -17.22 -13.88
C ARG A 20 -12.98 -17.09 -12.62
N ILE A 21 -13.69 -15.96 -12.46
CA ILE A 21 -14.58 -15.69 -11.33
C ILE A 21 -15.70 -16.72 -11.27
N SER A 22 -16.38 -16.97 -12.40
CA SER A 22 -17.47 -17.96 -12.46
C SER A 22 -16.96 -19.38 -12.21
N LYS A 23 -15.76 -19.75 -12.71
CA LYS A 23 -15.15 -21.04 -12.38
C LYS A 23 -14.78 -21.19 -10.91
N SER A 24 -14.34 -20.13 -10.23
CA SER A 24 -14.10 -20.17 -8.78
C SER A 24 -15.39 -20.20 -7.96
N VAL A 25 -16.45 -19.50 -8.38
CA VAL A 25 -17.74 -19.49 -7.68
C VAL A 25 -18.57 -20.76 -7.93
N ALA A 26 -18.39 -21.41 -9.09
CA ALA A 26 -19.10 -22.64 -9.44
C ALA A 26 -18.70 -23.89 -8.61
N LYS A 27 -17.69 -23.77 -7.75
CA LYS A 27 -17.27 -24.81 -6.82
C LYS A 27 -17.55 -24.37 -5.39
N PRO A 28 -18.71 -24.71 -4.80
CA PRO A 28 -19.03 -24.31 -3.43
C PRO A 28 -18.04 -24.91 -2.40
N ASP A 29 -17.54 -26.12 -2.66
CA ASP A 29 -16.62 -26.85 -1.78
C ASP A 29 -15.25 -26.14 -1.61
N ASP A 30 -14.82 -25.31 -2.58
CA ASP A 30 -13.60 -24.50 -2.48
C ASP A 30 -13.78 -23.29 -1.50
N TRP A 31 -14.99 -23.08 -0.96
CA TRP A 31 -15.36 -21.97 -0.05
C TRP A 31 -15.86 -22.39 1.34
N THR A 32 -15.97 -23.69 1.61
CA THR A 32 -16.33 -24.21 2.94
C THR A 32 -15.10 -24.37 3.83
N PRO A 33 -15.17 -24.04 5.13
CA PRO A 33 -14.11 -24.36 6.08
C PRO A 33 -13.83 -25.86 6.05
N THR A 34 -12.59 -26.22 5.74
CA THR A 34 -12.09 -27.60 5.77
C THR A 34 -10.93 -27.60 6.75
N ASP A 35 -10.71 -28.68 7.51
CA ASP A 35 -9.63 -28.78 8.53
C ASP A 35 -8.21 -28.45 8.02
N VAL A 36 -8.03 -28.40 6.69
CA VAL A 36 -6.77 -28.09 5.99
C VAL A 36 -6.61 -26.60 5.65
N GLU A 37 -7.69 -25.81 5.54
CA GLU A 37 -7.62 -24.37 5.23
C GLU A 37 -8.31 -23.51 6.32
N PRO A 38 -7.57 -22.59 6.98
CA PRO A 38 -8.16 -21.73 8.00
C PRO A 38 -9.14 -20.72 7.38
N GLU A 39 -10.20 -20.38 8.12
CA GLU A 39 -11.26 -19.45 7.67
C GLU A 39 -10.70 -18.09 7.20
N GLU A 40 -9.61 -17.61 7.81
CA GLU A 40 -8.88 -16.41 7.39
C GLU A 40 -8.45 -16.47 5.91
N GLN A 41 -8.00 -17.64 5.44
CA GLN A 41 -7.55 -17.82 4.06
C GLN A 41 -8.72 -17.81 3.09
N ILE A 42 -9.87 -18.37 3.48
CA ILE A 42 -11.13 -18.30 2.72
C ILE A 42 -11.61 -16.85 2.62
N TRP A 43 -11.59 -16.10 3.73
CA TRP A 43 -11.93 -14.68 3.76
C TRP A 43 -11.01 -13.83 2.87
N LEU A 44 -9.70 -14.05 2.94
CA LEU A 44 -8.70 -13.40 2.07
C LEU A 44 -8.96 -13.70 0.58
N ARG A 45 -9.31 -14.95 0.24
CA ARG A 45 -9.69 -15.36 -1.13
C ARG A 45 -10.99 -14.69 -1.57
N ALA A 46 -12.00 -14.63 -0.71
CA ALA A 46 -13.29 -14.01 -1.01
C ALA A 46 -13.13 -12.52 -1.29
N ARG A 47 -12.37 -11.81 -0.44
CA ARG A 47 -12.04 -10.39 -0.61
C ARG A 47 -11.27 -10.12 -1.92
N LYS A 48 -10.32 -10.98 -2.28
CA LYS A 48 -9.59 -10.91 -3.57
C LYS A 48 -10.52 -11.16 -4.77
N ALA A 49 -11.44 -12.11 -4.67
CA ALA A 49 -12.44 -12.37 -5.70
C ALA A 49 -13.42 -11.19 -5.85
N LEU A 50 -13.81 -10.54 -4.75
CA LEU A 50 -14.65 -9.33 -4.76
C LEU A 50 -13.93 -8.13 -5.41
N GLN A 51 -12.61 -7.99 -5.20
CA GLN A 51 -11.80 -7.02 -5.96
C GLN A 51 -11.77 -7.34 -7.46
N ASN A 52 -11.64 -8.61 -7.85
CA ASN A 52 -11.71 -9.04 -9.25
C ASN A 52 -13.08 -8.71 -9.87
N VAL A 53 -14.18 -8.89 -9.12
CA VAL A 53 -15.54 -8.48 -9.53
C VAL A 53 -15.63 -6.96 -9.74
N LYS A 54 -15.11 -6.14 -8.83
CA LYS A 54 -15.06 -4.68 -8.98
C LYS A 54 -14.26 -4.27 -10.22
N PHE A 55 -13.14 -4.93 -10.50
CA PHE A 55 -12.34 -4.69 -11.70
C PHE A 55 -13.08 -5.12 -12.99
N ALA A 56 -13.77 -6.26 -12.98
CA ALA A 56 -14.63 -6.68 -14.09
C ALA A 56 -15.76 -5.65 -14.37
N ARG A 57 -16.40 -5.09 -13.33
CA ARG A 57 -17.37 -3.98 -13.50
C ARG A 57 -16.73 -2.74 -14.15
N ARG A 58 -15.47 -2.45 -13.87
CA ARG A 58 -14.72 -1.35 -14.52
C ARG A 58 -14.44 -1.65 -16.00
N LEU A 59 -14.04 -2.88 -16.33
CA LEU A 59 -13.85 -3.32 -17.72
C LEU A 59 -15.15 -3.22 -18.54
N ILE A 60 -16.30 -3.62 -17.98
CA ILE A 60 -17.61 -3.46 -18.65
C ILE A 60 -17.86 -1.99 -19.00
N LYS A 61 -17.65 -1.06 -18.05
CA LYS A 61 -17.80 0.38 -18.30
C LYS A 61 -16.83 0.90 -19.37
N ASN A 62 -15.59 0.42 -19.40
CA ASN A 62 -14.61 0.82 -20.41
C ASN A 62 -15.05 0.41 -21.83
N VAL A 63 -15.55 -0.82 -21.98
CA VAL A 63 -16.05 -1.39 -23.24
C VAL A 63 -17.32 -0.65 -23.69
N GLU A 64 -18.28 -0.43 -22.79
CA GLU A 64 -19.51 0.32 -23.08
C GLU A 64 -19.26 1.76 -23.55
N VAL A 65 -18.19 2.40 -23.10
CA VAL A 65 -17.82 3.77 -23.51
C VAL A 65 -17.15 3.82 -24.90
N ASP A 66 -16.60 2.71 -25.41
CA ASP A 66 -15.94 2.67 -26.73
C ASP A 66 -16.93 2.39 -27.88
N ASP A 67 -18.00 1.64 -27.61
CA ASP A 67 -19.02 1.29 -28.59
C ASP A 67 -20.04 2.42 -28.79
N PHE A 68 -19.77 3.28 -29.78
CA PHE A 68 -20.66 4.39 -30.19
C PHE A 68 -22.09 3.93 -30.57
N GLU A 69 -22.25 2.70 -31.05
CA GLU A 69 -23.54 2.10 -31.40
C GLU A 69 -23.48 0.59 -31.08
N PRO A 70 -23.88 0.17 -29.86
CA PRO A 70 -23.75 -1.23 -29.45
C PRO A 70 -24.78 -2.09 -30.18
N SER A 71 -24.32 -3.09 -30.92
CA SER A 71 -25.22 -3.99 -31.64
C SER A 71 -26.12 -4.78 -30.67
N PRO A 72 -27.40 -5.06 -31.02
CA PRO A 72 -28.32 -5.79 -30.14
C PRO A 72 -27.76 -7.10 -29.52
N PRO A 73 -27.05 -7.99 -30.25
CA PRO A 73 -26.47 -9.18 -29.61
C PRO A 73 -25.35 -8.84 -28.60
N ARG A 74 -24.62 -7.74 -28.80
CA ARG A 74 -23.54 -7.30 -27.89
C ARG A 74 -24.11 -6.71 -26.60
N ILE A 75 -25.22 -5.97 -26.67
CA ILE A 75 -25.98 -5.54 -25.48
C ILE A 75 -26.42 -6.74 -24.65
N ASN A 76 -27.00 -7.76 -25.28
CA ASN A 76 -27.42 -8.99 -24.61
C ASN A 76 -26.24 -9.74 -23.98
N TYR A 77 -25.09 -9.79 -24.66
CA TYR A 77 -23.86 -10.38 -24.12
C TYR A 77 -23.36 -9.66 -22.86
N LEU A 78 -23.26 -8.32 -22.90
CA LEU A 78 -22.84 -7.51 -21.75
C LEU A 78 -23.81 -7.63 -20.57
N ASN A 79 -25.12 -7.67 -20.83
CA ASN A 79 -26.13 -7.90 -19.79
C ASN A 79 -26.02 -9.29 -19.15
N ASN A 80 -25.77 -10.34 -19.94
CA ASN A 80 -25.49 -11.67 -19.40
C ASN A 80 -24.24 -11.69 -18.50
N ILE A 81 -23.18 -10.97 -18.88
CA ILE A 81 -21.99 -10.81 -18.02
C ILE A 81 -22.35 -10.08 -16.72
N LYS A 82 -23.10 -8.96 -16.79
CA LYS A 82 -23.54 -8.23 -15.58
C LYS A 82 -24.29 -9.14 -14.62
N ILE A 83 -25.27 -9.91 -15.11
CA ILE A 83 -26.07 -10.85 -14.31
C ILE A 83 -25.18 -11.93 -13.67
N GLN A 84 -24.23 -12.52 -14.41
CA GLN A 84 -23.27 -13.48 -13.85
C GLN A 84 -22.41 -12.86 -12.76
N LEU A 85 -22.00 -11.60 -12.95
CA LEU A 85 -21.13 -10.87 -12.05
C LEU A 85 -21.88 -10.40 -10.79
N ASP A 86 -23.16 -10.04 -10.91
CA ASP A 86 -24.06 -9.75 -9.79
C ASP A 86 -24.25 -10.99 -8.91
N ARG A 87 -24.55 -12.16 -9.52
CA ARG A 87 -24.68 -13.45 -8.81
C ARG A 87 -23.38 -13.88 -8.14
N ALA A 88 -22.23 -13.64 -8.78
CA ALA A 88 -20.93 -13.88 -8.17
C ALA A 88 -20.66 -12.92 -6.99
N GLU A 89 -21.07 -11.65 -7.10
CA GLU A 89 -20.91 -10.68 -6.02
C GLU A 89 -21.78 -11.00 -4.80
N THR A 90 -23.03 -11.44 -4.98
CA THR A 90 -23.89 -11.84 -3.86
C THR A 90 -23.32 -13.03 -3.10
N PHE A 91 -22.88 -14.08 -3.83
CA PHE A 91 -22.24 -15.26 -3.21
C PHE A 91 -20.93 -14.89 -2.50
N LEU A 92 -20.06 -14.09 -3.12
CA LEU A 92 -18.80 -13.70 -2.51
C LEU A 92 -18.98 -12.80 -1.28
N LYS A 93 -20.05 -11.98 -1.22
CA LYS A 93 -20.41 -11.22 -0.02
C LYS A 93 -20.92 -12.13 1.09
N GLU A 94 -21.73 -13.13 0.76
CA GLU A 94 -22.24 -14.14 1.71
C GLU A 94 -21.08 -14.93 2.34
N VAL A 95 -20.16 -15.43 1.52
CA VAL A 95 -18.92 -16.09 1.98
C VAL A 95 -18.03 -15.13 2.77
N GLU A 96 -17.84 -13.88 2.31
CA GLU A 96 -17.08 -12.86 3.07
C GLU A 96 -17.74 -12.57 4.44
N THR A 97 -19.08 -12.59 4.56
CA THR A 97 -19.75 -12.44 5.86
C THR A 97 -19.65 -13.66 6.75
N SER A 98 -19.68 -14.87 6.17
CA SER A 98 -19.59 -16.14 6.92
C SER A 98 -18.18 -16.41 7.46
N SER A 99 -17.15 -15.97 6.74
CA SER A 99 -15.73 -16.26 7.04
C SER A 99 -14.98 -15.15 7.80
N LYS A 100 -15.67 -14.10 8.30
CA LYS A 100 -14.98 -12.98 8.97
C LYS A 100 -14.28 -13.47 10.25
N PRO A 101 -12.94 -13.39 10.34
CA PRO A 101 -12.25 -13.80 11.56
C PRO A 101 -12.66 -12.92 12.73
N VAL A 102 -13.03 -13.55 13.84
CA VAL A 102 -13.36 -12.86 15.09
C VAL A 102 -12.08 -12.24 15.64
N SER A 103 -11.99 -10.91 15.62
CA SER A 103 -10.82 -10.15 16.08
C SER A 103 -10.60 -10.31 17.59
N HIS A 104 -9.84 -11.34 17.99
CA HIS A 104 -9.46 -11.56 19.38
C HIS A 104 -8.36 -10.57 19.81
N ARG A 105 -8.77 -9.38 20.29
CA ARG A 105 -7.83 -8.45 20.95
C ARG A 105 -7.31 -9.10 22.23
N PRO A 106 -5.98 -9.30 22.41
CA PRO A 106 -5.45 -9.80 23.67
C PRO A 106 -5.82 -8.85 24.81
N ALA A 107 -6.11 -9.42 25.99
CA ALA A 107 -6.48 -8.63 27.16
C ALA A 107 -5.37 -7.61 27.48
N PRO A 108 -5.71 -6.35 27.81
CA PRO A 108 -4.71 -5.35 28.14
C PRO A 108 -3.91 -5.79 29.37
N ILE A 109 -2.59 -5.76 29.27
CA ILE A 109 -1.65 -6.17 30.34
C ILE A 109 -1.42 -5.02 31.36
N LEU A 110 -1.94 -3.82 31.06
CA LEU A 110 -1.84 -2.64 31.92
C LEU A 110 -2.45 -2.79 33.33
N PRO A 111 -3.58 -3.50 33.55
CA PRO A 111 -4.14 -3.70 34.89
C PRO A 111 -3.44 -4.76 35.74
N THR A 112 -2.57 -5.60 35.14
CA THR A 112 -1.83 -6.66 35.83
C THR A 112 -0.42 -6.25 36.27
N LEU A 113 -0.01 -5.00 35.99
CA LEU A 113 1.21 -4.44 36.55
C LEU A 113 0.94 -3.96 38.00
N PRO A 114 1.69 -4.43 39.00
CA PRO A 114 1.54 -3.95 40.37
C PRO A 114 1.89 -2.46 40.44
N VAL A 115 1.02 -1.67 41.08
CA VAL A 115 1.28 -0.26 41.37
C VAL A 115 2.47 -0.16 42.34
N PRO A 116 3.52 0.61 42.04
CA PRO A 116 4.63 0.80 42.98
C PRO A 116 4.14 1.41 44.29
N GLU A 117 4.42 0.73 45.40
CA GLU A 117 4.04 1.18 46.74
C GLU A 117 4.94 2.36 47.16
N PRO A 118 4.37 3.52 47.55
CA PRO A 118 5.18 4.66 47.98
C PRO A 118 5.82 4.37 49.34
N GLU A 119 7.15 4.55 49.43
CA GLU A 119 7.88 4.33 50.68
C GLU A 119 7.36 5.23 51.83
N PRO A 120 7.18 4.68 53.05
CA PRO A 120 6.75 5.48 54.18
C PRO A 120 7.86 6.46 54.59
N SER A 121 7.63 7.75 54.31
CA SER A 121 8.52 8.82 54.76
C SER A 121 8.61 8.82 56.29
N ALA A 122 9.76 8.40 56.82
CA ALA A 122 10.03 8.44 58.24
C ALA A 122 10.02 9.89 58.76
N LEU A 123 9.36 10.10 59.91
CA LEU A 123 9.47 11.37 60.64
C LEU A 123 10.93 11.72 60.91
N ASN A 124 11.27 13.00 60.84
CA ASN A 124 12.13 13.63 61.84
C ASN A 124 11.68 15.07 62.08
N SER A 125 11.72 15.49 63.33
CA SER A 125 10.92 16.60 63.86
C SER A 125 11.71 17.86 64.17
N ASN A 126 11.04 19.00 63.95
CA ASN A 126 11.08 20.26 64.72
C ASN A 126 12.41 21.00 64.98
N SER A 127 12.48 22.25 64.49
CA SER A 127 12.68 23.48 65.29
C SER A 127 12.48 24.69 64.35
N SER A 128 11.32 25.34 64.28
CA SER A 128 10.74 26.33 65.23
C SER A 128 11.48 27.68 65.30
N VAL A 129 11.07 28.64 64.45
CA VAL A 129 11.13 30.10 64.72
C VAL A 129 9.93 30.78 64.05
N ASP A 130 8.91 31.12 64.85
CA ASP A 130 7.88 32.15 64.57
C ASP A 130 8.50 33.57 64.73
N GLU A 131 7.98 34.72 64.30
CA GLU A 131 6.76 35.19 63.60
C GLU A 131 7.17 36.54 62.92
N HIS A 132 6.47 37.28 62.04
CA HIS A 132 5.07 37.76 62.09
C HIS A 132 4.77 38.61 60.81
N GLY A 133 3.56 38.52 60.23
CA GLY A 133 2.90 39.57 59.42
C GLY A 133 3.46 39.94 58.02
N THR A 134 2.66 40.35 57.00
CA THR A 134 1.19 40.44 56.87
C THR A 134 0.81 40.41 55.36
N LEU A 135 -0.45 40.09 55.06
CA LEU A 135 -1.08 39.93 53.73
C LEU A 135 -0.89 41.10 52.73
N SER A 136 -0.76 40.83 51.40
CA SER A 136 -1.64 41.40 50.34
C SER A 136 -1.32 40.95 48.88
N LEU A 137 -2.40 40.68 48.12
CA LEU A 137 -2.64 40.51 46.66
C LEU A 137 -1.52 40.64 45.59
N SER A 138 -1.47 39.65 44.66
CA SER A 138 -1.82 39.77 43.20
C SER A 138 -0.97 38.85 42.28
N PRO A 139 -1.49 38.29 41.15
CA PRO A 139 -0.79 37.27 40.33
C PRO A 139 -0.36 37.80 38.92
N PRO A 140 -0.02 36.97 37.89
CA PRO A 140 1.19 37.07 37.07
C PRO A 140 1.02 37.83 35.73
N PRO A 141 2.04 37.89 34.84
CA PRO A 141 1.95 37.05 33.62
C PRO A 141 3.29 36.56 32.99
N TYR A 142 3.13 35.89 31.85
CA TYR A 142 4.09 35.11 31.02
C TYR A 142 5.13 35.88 30.18
N SER A 143 6.04 35.09 29.61
CA SER A 143 6.82 35.18 28.34
C SER A 143 8.34 35.20 28.57
N GLU A 144 9.22 34.38 27.98
CA GLU A 144 9.40 33.66 26.69
C GLU A 144 10.68 34.22 26.02
N SER A 145 11.52 33.34 25.43
CA SER A 145 12.58 33.64 24.43
C SER A 145 13.74 34.61 24.84
N THR A 146 14.96 34.63 24.26
CA THR A 146 15.71 33.75 23.34
C THR A 146 17.21 34.22 23.27
N GLU A 147 18.11 33.38 22.73
CA GLU A 147 19.43 33.71 22.14
C GLU A 147 20.64 34.21 22.98
N LYS A 148 21.76 33.48 22.82
CA LYS A 148 22.98 34.03 22.17
C LYS A 148 23.90 32.93 21.62
N GLY A 149 24.47 33.14 20.44
CA GLY A 149 25.61 32.35 19.89
C GLY A 149 26.96 32.76 20.52
N PRO A 150 28.14 32.45 19.91
CA PRO A 150 28.39 32.10 18.50
C PRO A 150 29.34 30.89 18.25
N SER A 151 29.66 30.64 16.98
CA SER A 151 30.62 29.63 16.48
C SER A 151 32.10 30.03 16.71
N PRO A 152 33.02 29.05 16.69
CA PRO A 152 34.23 29.19 15.87
C PRO A 152 34.48 28.02 14.88
N ARG A 153 35.43 28.26 13.96
CA ARG A 153 35.77 27.48 12.75
C ARG A 153 36.95 26.50 12.93
N ILE A 154 37.24 25.75 11.84
CA ILE A 154 38.53 25.16 11.35
C ILE A 154 38.53 23.60 11.27
N ALA A 155 39.12 22.94 10.26
CA ALA A 155 38.86 22.97 8.79
C ALA A 155 39.80 21.99 8.02
N THR A 156 39.26 21.12 7.17
CA THR A 156 39.99 20.28 6.18
C THR A 156 39.18 20.19 4.88
N GLN A 157 39.53 20.97 3.85
CA GLN A 157 40.42 20.59 2.75
C GLN A 157 39.89 19.47 1.82
N GLY A 158 39.27 19.90 0.71
CA GLY A 158 39.68 19.49 -0.63
C GLY A 158 39.19 18.15 -1.20
N LEU A 159 38.06 18.17 -1.91
CA LEU A 159 38.02 17.70 -3.29
C LEU A 159 36.78 18.26 -4.04
N LEU A 160 37.04 19.11 -5.02
CA LEU A 160 36.02 19.60 -5.96
C LEU A 160 35.87 18.57 -7.09
N ILE A 161 34.67 18.03 -7.27
CA ILE A 161 34.19 17.56 -8.58
C ILE A 161 32.73 18.02 -8.72
N LEU A 162 32.50 19.00 -9.60
CA LEU A 162 31.17 19.29 -10.15
C LEU A 162 30.89 18.31 -11.31
N PRO A 163 29.61 18.07 -11.66
CA PRO A 163 29.26 17.18 -12.77
C PRO A 163 29.41 17.89 -14.12
N ASP A 164 29.59 17.11 -15.19
CA ASP A 164 29.42 17.54 -16.58
C ASP A 164 28.89 16.38 -17.46
N ASP A 165 28.35 16.71 -18.63
CA ASP A 165 27.27 15.98 -19.31
C ASP A 165 27.65 14.86 -20.32
N ALA A 166 26.65 14.01 -20.60
CA ALA A 166 26.29 13.35 -21.87
C ALA A 166 27.36 12.68 -22.80
N ASP A 167 27.28 11.36 -23.02
CA ASP A 167 26.57 10.72 -24.16
C ASP A 167 26.94 9.24 -24.44
N GLU A 168 25.90 8.47 -24.80
CA GLU A 168 25.81 7.31 -25.72
C GLU A 168 26.64 5.97 -25.62
N ILE A 169 25.86 4.87 -25.58
CA ILE A 169 26.06 3.51 -26.19
C ILE A 169 26.84 2.40 -25.41
N SER A 170 26.06 1.62 -24.64
CA SER A 170 26.01 0.12 -24.59
C SER A 170 27.23 -0.71 -24.12
N PRO A 171 27.08 -2.04 -23.87
CA PRO A 171 26.33 -2.62 -22.77
C PRO A 171 27.22 -3.55 -21.89
N THR A 172 26.62 -4.33 -20.98
CA THR A 172 27.26 -5.37 -20.15
C THR A 172 28.40 -4.93 -19.22
N LEU A 173 28.04 -4.62 -17.96
CA LEU A 173 28.73 -5.14 -16.76
C LEU A 173 27.91 -4.78 -15.50
N ILE A 174 27.03 -5.69 -15.07
CA ILE A 174 26.31 -5.54 -13.80
C ILE A 174 27.23 -6.06 -12.69
N THR A 175 27.96 -5.18 -12.02
CA THR A 175 28.80 -5.58 -10.87
C THR A 175 28.96 -4.45 -9.86
N SER A 176 28.52 -4.75 -8.62
CA SER A 176 28.93 -4.13 -7.36
C SER A 176 28.74 -2.61 -7.18
N THR A 177 27.75 -2.22 -6.36
CA THR A 177 27.98 -1.63 -5.02
C THR A 177 26.65 -1.29 -4.33
N LEU A 178 26.06 -2.27 -3.63
CA LEU A 178 25.07 -2.03 -2.57
C LEU A 178 25.69 -2.53 -1.25
N PRO A 179 25.70 -1.75 -0.16
CA PRO A 179 26.14 -2.24 1.14
C PRO A 179 25.08 -3.19 1.71
N SER A 180 25.30 -4.49 1.53
CA SER A 180 24.48 -5.55 2.13
C SER A 180 24.65 -5.58 3.64
N LEU A 181 23.56 -5.44 4.39
CA LEU A 181 23.50 -5.63 5.85
C LEU A 181 22.93 -7.01 6.23
N LEU A 182 23.43 -8.07 5.59
CA LEU A 182 23.12 -9.46 5.95
C LEU A 182 24.39 -10.32 5.91
N PRO A 183 24.85 -10.90 7.04
CA PRO A 183 25.92 -11.88 7.03
C PRO A 183 25.40 -13.21 6.49
N SER A 184 25.93 -13.64 5.34
CA SER A 184 25.71 -14.98 4.80
C SER A 184 26.59 -16.00 5.51
N SER A 185 25.99 -17.04 6.10
CA SER A 185 26.69 -18.29 6.44
C SER A 185 26.12 -19.45 5.62
N SER A 186 27.01 -20.27 5.09
CA SER A 186 26.75 -21.36 4.15
C SER A 186 25.96 -22.52 4.75
N THR A 187 25.25 -23.23 3.86
CA THR A 187 24.66 -24.55 4.12
C THR A 187 25.74 -25.62 4.29
N GLU A 188 25.72 -26.35 5.41
CA GLU A 188 26.02 -27.79 5.39
C GLU A 188 25.37 -28.53 6.56
N THR A 189 24.98 -29.78 6.33
CA THR A 189 24.23 -30.62 7.27
C THR A 189 25.19 -31.57 7.99
N ALA A 190 25.37 -31.42 9.30
CA ALA A 190 25.89 -32.51 10.14
C ALA A 190 25.52 -32.36 11.62
N THR A 191 25.26 -33.51 12.23
CA THR A 191 24.89 -33.72 13.64
C THR A 191 26.06 -33.47 14.61
N SER A 192 25.71 -33.12 15.85
CA SER A 192 26.44 -33.40 17.12
C SER A 192 27.42 -32.35 17.68
N THR A 193 27.27 -32.16 19.01
CA THR A 193 28.21 -31.55 19.98
C THR A 193 28.56 -30.06 19.85
N GLY A 194 28.62 -29.35 21.00
CA GLY A 194 29.46 -28.15 21.10
C GLY A 194 28.94 -26.89 21.80
N PHE A 195 27.69 -26.82 22.31
CA PHE A 195 27.23 -25.60 23.02
C PHE A 195 27.57 -25.63 24.53
N SER A 196 28.87 -25.68 24.84
CA SER A 196 29.38 -25.76 26.22
C SER A 196 30.72 -25.03 26.40
N ARG A 197 30.80 -23.75 26.01
CA ARG A 197 31.85 -22.84 26.47
C ARG A 197 31.40 -21.38 26.36
N GLY A 198 31.32 -20.69 27.49
CA GLY A 198 30.81 -19.32 27.56
C GLY A 198 30.26 -18.88 28.92
N PHE A 199 30.06 -19.81 29.87
CA PHE A 199 29.79 -19.46 31.26
C PHE A 199 31.03 -19.72 32.11
N GLY A 200 31.72 -18.64 32.50
CA GLY A 200 32.85 -18.72 33.44
C GLY A 200 32.34 -19.07 34.84
N ALA A 201 33.03 -19.98 35.52
CA ALA A 201 32.65 -20.40 36.85
C ALA A 201 33.02 -19.35 37.91
N THR A 202 32.06 -19.01 38.79
CA THR A 202 32.34 -18.42 40.11
C THR A 202 31.58 -19.21 41.17
N SER A 203 32.21 -20.25 41.70
CA SER A 203 31.69 -20.96 42.87
C SER A 203 31.97 -20.16 44.14
N ALA A 204 30.94 -20.06 44.99
CA ALA A 204 30.99 -19.67 46.40
C ALA A 204 31.59 -18.27 46.76
N THR A 205 30.73 -17.36 47.21
CA THR A 205 30.58 -17.08 48.66
C THR A 205 29.28 -16.32 48.90
N HIS A 206 28.43 -16.88 49.76
CA HIS A 206 27.08 -16.40 50.02
C HIS A 206 27.09 -15.32 51.13
N LEU A 207 27.53 -14.07 50.83
CA LEU A 207 27.46 -12.90 51.74
C LEU A 207 27.82 -11.53 51.08
N SER A 208 27.27 -11.19 49.91
CA SER A 208 27.21 -9.80 49.35
C SER A 208 26.29 -9.69 48.12
N GLY A 209 25.06 -10.25 48.20
CA GLY A 209 24.19 -10.46 47.03
C GLY A 209 23.44 -9.24 46.47
N THR A 210 23.56 -8.06 47.07
CA THR A 210 22.74 -6.88 46.72
C THR A 210 23.46 -5.88 45.81
N GLN A 211 24.76 -5.63 46.02
CA GLN A 211 25.50 -4.59 45.28
C GLN A 211 25.87 -4.98 43.85
N THR A 212 26.06 -6.26 43.55
CA THR A 212 26.30 -6.74 42.19
C THR A 212 25.02 -6.68 41.35
N SER A 213 23.88 -6.96 41.97
CA SER A 213 22.56 -6.86 41.35
C SER A 213 22.23 -5.41 40.96
N THR A 214 22.48 -4.43 41.82
CA THR A 214 22.27 -3.00 41.48
C THR A 214 23.15 -2.54 40.32
N ALA A 215 24.42 -2.96 40.26
CA ALA A 215 25.31 -2.62 39.14
C ALA A 215 24.83 -3.22 37.79
N ILE A 216 24.29 -4.44 37.80
CA ILE A 216 23.69 -5.05 36.60
C ILE A 216 22.41 -4.31 36.18
N HIS A 217 21.57 -3.88 37.15
CA HIS A 217 20.37 -3.10 36.86
C HIS A 217 20.71 -1.71 36.28
N GLU A 218 21.74 -1.02 36.77
CA GLU A 218 22.24 0.22 36.17
C GLU A 218 22.73 -0.01 34.73
N GLN A 219 23.50 -1.09 34.50
CA GLN A 219 24.05 -1.40 33.18
C GLN A 219 22.95 -1.73 32.15
N LEU A 220 21.92 -2.49 32.54
CA LEU A 220 20.74 -2.75 31.71
C LEU A 220 19.92 -1.48 31.47
N THR A 221 19.79 -0.61 32.48
CA THR A 221 19.06 0.67 32.34
C THR A 221 19.78 1.61 31.37
N ALA A 222 21.10 1.73 31.45
CA ALA A 222 21.90 2.50 30.51
C ALA A 222 21.85 1.92 29.08
N GLN A 223 21.83 0.60 28.93
CA GLN A 223 21.64 -0.06 27.63
C GLN A 223 20.23 0.20 27.07
N LEU A 224 19.19 0.20 27.91
CA LEU A 224 17.83 0.49 27.49
C LEU A 224 17.66 1.98 27.12
N GLU A 225 18.29 2.90 27.87
CA GLU A 225 18.29 4.32 27.53
C GLU A 225 18.97 4.58 26.18
N THR A 226 20.15 4.00 25.94
CA THR A 226 20.83 4.15 24.63
C THR A 226 20.04 3.56 23.48
N MET A 227 19.39 2.40 23.66
CA MET A 227 18.45 1.85 22.67
C MET A 227 17.23 2.75 22.46
N ALA A 228 16.65 3.32 23.52
CA ALA A 228 15.50 4.24 23.42
C ALA A 228 15.88 5.54 22.70
N GLN A 229 17.06 6.08 22.96
CA GLN A 229 17.61 7.23 22.23
C GLN A 229 17.88 6.90 20.74
N GLN A 230 18.35 5.69 20.44
CA GLN A 230 18.53 5.23 19.05
C GLN A 230 17.17 5.05 18.34
N LEU A 231 16.20 4.43 19.01
CA LEU A 231 14.83 4.26 18.49
C LEU A 231 14.18 5.62 18.22
N LYS A 232 14.37 6.60 19.10
CA LYS A 232 13.92 7.99 18.92
C LYS A 232 14.57 8.65 17.70
N ARG A 233 15.89 8.49 17.50
CA ARG A 233 16.58 9.00 16.30
C ARG A 233 16.08 8.32 15.02
N ASN A 234 15.87 6.99 15.05
CA ASN A 234 15.31 6.24 13.94
C ASN A 234 13.87 6.69 13.61
N ALA A 235 13.03 6.95 14.62
CA ALA A 235 11.67 7.43 14.44
C ALA A 235 11.64 8.84 13.81
N ILE A 236 12.50 9.77 14.25
CA ILE A 236 12.63 11.12 13.66
C ILE A 236 13.15 11.05 12.22
N HIS A 237 14.13 10.17 11.95
CA HIS A 237 14.60 9.95 10.58
C HIS A 237 13.47 9.39 9.69
N PHE A 238 12.71 8.43 10.20
CA PHE A 238 11.58 7.83 9.50
C PHE A 238 10.46 8.84 9.23
N SER A 239 10.08 9.71 10.19
CA SER A 239 9.07 10.75 9.95
C SER A 239 9.53 11.73 8.87
N ASN A 240 10.80 12.14 8.89
CA ASN A 240 11.36 13.06 7.90
C ASN A 240 11.50 12.43 6.51
N SER A 241 11.71 11.10 6.42
CA SER A 241 11.60 10.37 5.16
C SER A 241 10.15 10.27 4.69
N MET A 242 9.20 9.92 5.56
CA MET A 242 7.78 9.85 5.21
C MET A 242 7.23 11.19 4.69
N GLU A 243 7.69 12.32 5.22
CA GLU A 243 7.26 13.64 4.74
C GLU A 243 7.78 13.94 3.32
N LYS A 244 9.02 13.54 3.02
CA LYS A 244 9.58 13.63 1.65
C LYS A 244 8.88 12.66 0.69
N ASP A 245 8.69 11.42 1.12
CA ASP A 245 8.01 10.40 0.32
C ASP A 245 6.56 10.79 0.04
N LYS A 246 5.88 11.42 1.00
CA LYS A 246 4.55 12.02 0.81
C LYS A 246 4.56 13.10 -0.28
N ALA A 247 5.52 14.02 -0.26
CA ALA A 247 5.64 15.05 -1.30
C ALA A 247 5.89 14.45 -2.70
N VAL A 248 6.70 13.40 -2.79
CA VAL A 248 6.93 12.65 -4.04
C VAL A 248 5.66 11.92 -4.51
N VAL A 249 4.88 11.34 -3.59
CA VAL A 249 3.58 10.70 -3.91
C VAL A 249 2.55 11.72 -4.39
N GLU A 250 2.49 12.91 -3.79
CA GLU A 250 1.58 13.99 -4.20
C GLU A 250 1.95 14.55 -5.60
N ASP A 251 3.24 14.79 -5.88
CA ASP A 251 3.71 15.16 -7.23
C ASP A 251 3.45 14.06 -8.28
N ALA A 252 3.68 12.79 -7.93
CA ALA A 252 3.36 11.66 -8.79
C ALA A 252 1.84 11.54 -9.05
N GLN A 253 1.00 11.82 -8.05
CA GLN A 253 -0.46 11.85 -8.22
C GLN A 253 -0.89 12.98 -9.16
N LEU A 254 -0.38 14.20 -8.98
CA LEU A 254 -0.69 15.34 -9.87
C LEU A 254 -0.27 15.07 -11.33
N LYS A 255 0.91 14.45 -11.52
CA LYS A 255 1.38 14.02 -12.85
C LYS A 255 0.51 12.91 -13.45
N LEU A 256 0.02 11.98 -12.64
CA LEU A 256 -0.90 10.92 -13.07
C LEU A 256 -2.26 11.51 -13.49
N GLU A 257 -2.82 12.43 -12.70
CA GLU A 257 -4.09 13.11 -12.97
C GLU A 257 -3.99 13.95 -14.26
N GLY A 258 -2.94 14.78 -14.39
CA GLY A 258 -2.71 15.55 -15.62
C GLY A 258 -2.52 14.68 -16.86
N ASN A 259 -1.81 13.55 -16.76
CA ASN A 259 -1.67 12.61 -17.87
C ASN A 259 -3.00 11.90 -18.22
N TYR A 260 -3.79 11.55 -17.21
CA TYR A 260 -5.10 10.93 -17.38
C TYR A 260 -6.08 11.87 -18.10
N ASP A 261 -6.10 13.16 -17.75
CA ASP A 261 -6.95 14.16 -18.40
C ASP A 261 -6.56 14.41 -19.86
N VAL A 262 -5.25 14.47 -20.15
CA VAL A 262 -4.76 14.51 -21.54
C VAL A 262 -5.20 13.27 -22.31
N MET A 263 -5.01 12.08 -21.74
CA MET A 263 -5.41 10.82 -22.37
C MET A 263 -6.92 10.74 -22.63
N GLN A 264 -7.77 11.23 -21.72
CA GLN A 264 -9.22 11.26 -21.93
C GLN A 264 -9.61 12.29 -23.00
N LYS A 265 -9.01 13.49 -22.99
CA LYS A 265 -9.23 14.51 -24.02
C LYS A 265 -8.83 14.01 -25.41
N GLU A 266 -7.71 13.30 -25.51
CA GLU A 266 -7.28 12.66 -26.75
C GLU A 266 -8.19 11.50 -27.16
N ARG A 267 -8.65 10.66 -26.21
CA ARG A 267 -9.62 9.59 -26.50
C ARG A 267 -10.91 10.16 -27.08
N VAL A 268 -11.46 11.25 -26.51
CA VAL A 268 -12.64 11.94 -27.04
C VAL A 268 -12.35 12.49 -28.44
N ARG A 269 -11.24 13.20 -28.65
CA ARG A 269 -10.87 13.75 -29.97
C ARG A 269 -10.72 12.66 -31.04
N LEU A 270 -10.09 11.53 -30.69
CA LEU A 270 -9.93 10.37 -31.58
C LEU A 270 -11.28 9.70 -31.87
N ARG A 271 -12.16 9.57 -30.87
CA ARG A 271 -13.52 9.04 -31.05
C ARG A 271 -14.33 9.92 -32.01
N ASP A 272 -14.29 11.23 -31.84
CA ASP A 272 -15.03 12.17 -32.70
C ASP A 272 -14.49 12.14 -34.14
N HIS A 273 -13.16 12.04 -34.32
CA HIS A 273 -12.55 11.88 -35.65
C HIS A 273 -12.89 10.53 -36.29
N ARG A 274 -12.96 9.44 -35.49
CA ARG A 274 -13.37 8.10 -35.94
C ARG A 274 -14.85 8.06 -36.33
N GLY A 275 -15.72 8.77 -35.60
CA GLY A 275 -17.12 8.96 -35.96
C GLY A 275 -17.27 9.70 -37.29
N LYS A 276 -16.57 10.84 -37.44
CA LYS A 276 -16.59 11.65 -38.68
C LYS A 276 -16.13 10.87 -39.91
N SER A 277 -15.07 10.05 -39.78
CA SER A 277 -14.57 9.19 -40.87
C SER A 277 -15.50 8.03 -41.23
N ARG A 278 -16.32 7.53 -40.29
CA ARG A 278 -17.32 6.48 -40.59
C ARG A 278 -18.57 7.06 -41.25
N GLY A 279 -18.95 8.30 -40.89
CA GLY A 279 -20.08 9.01 -41.47
C GLY A 279 -19.97 9.19 -42.99
N THR A 280 -18.81 9.64 -43.49
CA THR A 280 -18.59 9.83 -44.93
C THR A 280 -18.69 8.52 -45.71
N THR A 281 -18.09 7.43 -45.21
CA THR A 281 -18.15 6.12 -45.86
C THR A 281 -19.57 5.54 -45.84
N CYS A 282 -20.31 5.71 -44.74
CA CYS A 282 -21.72 5.31 -44.65
C CYS A 282 -22.57 6.05 -45.70
N MET A 283 -22.36 7.36 -45.86
CA MET A 283 -23.08 8.19 -46.83
C MET A 283 -22.79 7.75 -48.29
N VAL A 284 -21.53 7.47 -48.62
CA VAL A 284 -21.14 6.91 -49.93
C VAL A 284 -21.77 5.53 -50.18
N VAL A 285 -21.71 4.62 -49.20
CA VAL A 285 -22.35 3.29 -49.31
C VAL A 285 -23.87 3.41 -49.49
N GLY A 286 -24.52 4.35 -48.81
CA GLY A 286 -25.94 4.65 -48.99
C GLY A 286 -26.29 5.09 -50.42
N ILE A 287 -25.48 5.96 -51.03
CA ILE A 287 -25.65 6.38 -52.43
C ILE A 287 -25.49 5.19 -53.39
N VAL A 288 -24.47 4.35 -53.18
CA VAL A 288 -24.23 3.15 -54.01
C VAL A 288 -25.41 2.16 -53.91
N LEU A 289 -25.94 1.94 -52.71
CA LEU A 289 -27.12 1.07 -52.51
C LEU A 289 -28.39 1.66 -53.16
N LEU A 290 -28.58 2.98 -53.12
CA LEU A 290 -29.71 3.64 -53.79
C LEU A 290 -29.63 3.50 -55.32
N VAL A 291 -28.44 3.67 -55.91
CA VAL A 291 -28.22 3.45 -57.35
C VAL A 291 -28.49 1.99 -57.73
N LEU A 292 -28.05 1.02 -56.92
CA LEU A 292 -28.36 -0.40 -57.13
C LEU A 292 -29.87 -0.69 -57.03
N LEU A 293 -30.59 -0.05 -56.10
CA LEU A 293 -32.05 -0.20 -55.98
C LEU A 293 -32.78 0.34 -57.20
N VAL A 294 -32.43 1.54 -57.67
CA VAL A 294 -33.02 2.14 -58.89
C VAL A 294 -32.72 1.27 -60.12
N PHE A 295 -31.50 0.73 -60.23
CA PHE A 295 -31.13 -0.19 -61.30
C PHE A 295 -31.94 -1.49 -61.25
N MET A 296 -32.08 -2.12 -60.08
CA MET A 296 -32.89 -3.32 -59.90
C MET A 296 -34.38 -3.09 -60.22
N LEU A 297 -34.92 -1.92 -59.85
CA LEU A 297 -36.29 -1.52 -60.23
C LEU A 297 -36.43 -1.34 -61.75
N MET A 298 -35.48 -0.67 -62.40
CA MET A 298 -35.49 -0.48 -63.86
C MET A 298 -35.40 -1.81 -64.61
N VAL A 299 -34.51 -2.71 -64.17
CA VAL A 299 -34.42 -4.08 -64.72
C VAL A 299 -35.72 -4.85 -64.47
N SER A 300 -36.32 -4.75 -63.28
CA SER A 300 -37.60 -5.39 -62.97
C SER A 300 -38.72 -4.89 -63.88
N VAL A 301 -38.83 -3.58 -64.13
CA VAL A 301 -39.82 -3.03 -65.07
C VAL A 301 -39.61 -3.57 -66.48
N ILE A 302 -38.37 -3.63 -66.98
CA ILE A 302 -38.06 -4.19 -68.31
C ILE A 302 -38.36 -5.70 -68.39
N ARG A 303 -38.25 -6.44 -67.27
CA ARG A 303 -38.49 -7.90 -67.22
C ARG A 303 -39.95 -8.28 -66.95
N PHE A 304 -40.78 -7.35 -66.50
CA PHE A 304 -42.17 -7.57 -66.13
C PHE A 304 -43.17 -6.86 -67.06
N SER A 305 -42.67 -5.94 -67.90
CA SER A 305 -43.35 -5.40 -69.10
C SER A 305 -43.10 -6.25 -70.33
#